data_AF-A0A1E5ILE8-F1
#
_entry.id   AF-A0A1E5ILE8-F1
#
_cell.length_a   1.000
_cell.length_b   1.000
_cell.length_c   1.000
_cell.angle_alpha   90.00
_cell.angle_beta   90.00
_cell.angle_gamma   90.00
#
_symmetry.space_group_name_H-M   'P 1'
#
loop_
_entity.id
_entity.type
_entity.pdbx_description
1 polymer ?
#
loop_
_entity_poly.entity_id
_entity_poly.type
_entity_poly.pdbx_seq_one_letter_code
_entity_poly.pdbx_strand_id
1 'polypeptide(L)'
;MSYLKKCVEILKNYFDIVDIEIYPLDKSGYKELADTGADRLTVYQEIYNEELYKLLPYERCKVGLQISFGNMQEGRQSELKEFKCCGAAWVK
;
A
#
# COMPACT_ATOMS: atom_id res chain seq x y z
N MET A 1 4.36 6.38 -11.05
CA MET A 1 4.42 4.90 -11.07
C MET A 1 5.68 4.34 -11.74
N SER A 2 6.18 4.97 -12.81
CA SER A 2 7.37 4.50 -13.57
C SER A 2 8.59 4.11 -12.73
N TYR A 3 8.92 4.85 -11.67
CA TYR A 3 10.04 4.56 -10.79
C TYR A 3 9.90 3.19 -10.10
N LEU A 4 8.77 2.95 -9.44
CA LEU A 4 8.52 1.69 -8.73
C LEU A 4 8.50 0.50 -9.67
N LYS A 5 7.90 0.66 -10.86
CA LYS A 5 7.92 -0.39 -11.89
C LYS A 5 9.34 -0.78 -12.27
N LYS A 6 10.19 0.20 -12.53
CA LYS A 6 11.60 -0.04 -12.87
C LYS A 6 12.36 -0.70 -11.72
N CYS A 7 12.07 -0.36 -10.47
CA CYS A 7 12.62 -1.05 -9.31
C CYS A 7 12.19 -2.53 -9.28
N VAL A 8 10.91 -2.81 -9.48
CA VAL A 8 10.38 -4.19 -9.51
C VAL A 8 11.01 -4.99 -10.65
N GLU A 9 11.07 -4.43 -11.86
CA GLU A 9 11.71 -5.06 -13.02
C GLU A 9 13.16 -5.45 -12.72
N ILE A 10 13.92 -4.58 -12.06
CA ILE A 10 15.30 -4.86 -11.67
C ILE A 10 15.33 -5.97 -10.61
N LEU A 11 14.54 -5.85 -9.55
CA LEU A 11 14.55 -6.78 -8.41
C LEU A 11 14.14 -8.20 -8.80
N LYS A 12 13.22 -8.36 -9.75
CA LYS A 12 12.79 -9.69 -10.25
C LYS A 12 13.89 -10.47 -10.96
N ASN A 13 14.99 -9.83 -11.37
CA ASN A 13 16.16 -10.54 -11.88
C ASN A 13 17.01 -11.19 -10.78
N TYR A 14 16.80 -10.80 -9.52
CA TYR A 14 17.61 -11.24 -8.37
C TYR A 14 16.81 -12.02 -7.33
N PHE A 15 15.50 -11.78 -7.22
CA PHE A 15 14.65 -12.37 -6.20
C PHE A 15 13.41 -13.04 -6.80
N ASP A 16 13.11 -14.25 -6.32
CA ASP A 16 11.90 -14.98 -6.71
C ASP A 16 10.62 -14.27 -6.29
N ILE A 17 10.68 -13.52 -5.19
CA ILE A 17 9.55 -12.86 -4.57
C ILE A 17 9.91 -11.40 -4.29
N VAL A 18 9.10 -10.48 -4.79
CA VAL A 18 9.21 -9.04 -4.49
C VAL A 18 7.95 -8.57 -3.77
N ASP A 19 8.13 -8.11 -2.53
CA ASP A 19 7.09 -7.53 -1.68
C ASP A 19 7.30 -6.02 -1.58
N ILE A 20 6.24 -5.24 -1.72
CA ILE A 20 6.30 -3.77 -1.76
C ILE A 20 5.49 -3.21 -0.61
N GLU A 21 6.13 -2.40 0.22
CA GLU A 21 5.43 -1.57 1.20
C GLU A 21 5.29 -0.14 0.66
N ILE A 22 4.06 0.33 0.53
CA ILE A 22 3.76 1.64 -0.07
C ILE A 22 2.44 2.20 0.50
N TYR A 23 2.28 3.52 0.39
CA TYR A 23 1.01 4.20 0.65
C TYR A 23 -0.14 3.65 -0.23
N PRO A 24 -1.41 3.82 0.18
CA PRO A 24 -2.54 3.33 -0.59
C PRO A 24 -2.58 3.94 -2.00
N LEU A 25 -2.66 3.09 -3.02
CA LEU A 25 -2.84 3.46 -4.43
C LEU A 25 -4.31 3.34 -4.85
N ASP A 26 -4.66 3.81 -6.02
CA ASP A 26 -5.93 3.45 -6.66
C ASP A 26 -5.83 2.05 -7.32
N LYS A 27 -6.97 1.49 -7.74
CA LYS A 27 -7.04 0.22 -8.46
C LYS A 27 -6.06 0.11 -9.64
N SER A 28 -5.90 1.17 -10.44
CA SER A 28 -4.97 1.18 -11.57
C SER A 28 -3.53 1.06 -11.14
N GLY A 29 -3.12 1.76 -10.07
CA GLY A 29 -1.77 1.72 -9.53
C GLY A 29 -1.41 0.34 -9.00
N TYR A 30 -2.32 -0.33 -8.30
CA TYR A 30 -2.10 -1.72 -7.88
C TYR A 30 -1.98 -2.67 -9.07
N LYS A 31 -2.84 -2.50 -10.08
CA LYS A 31 -2.77 -3.32 -11.29
C LYS A 31 -1.44 -3.14 -12.02
N GLU A 32 -0.97 -1.91 -12.17
CA GLU A 32 0.33 -1.64 -12.81
C GLU A 32 1.50 -2.34 -12.09
N LEU A 33 1.49 -2.38 -10.75
CA LEU A 33 2.54 -3.06 -9.97
C LEU A 33 2.45 -4.58 -10.10
N ALA A 34 1.23 -5.14 -10.05
CA ALA A 34 1.00 -6.56 -10.27
C ALA A 34 1.46 -6.99 -11.68
N ASP A 35 1.07 -6.25 -12.71
CA ASP A 35 1.42 -6.51 -14.11
C ASP A 35 2.96 -6.39 -14.34
N THR A 36 3.66 -5.60 -13.53
CA THR A 36 5.13 -5.49 -13.57
C THR A 36 5.84 -6.68 -12.91
N GLY A 37 5.12 -7.48 -12.13
CA GLY A 37 5.66 -8.67 -11.47
C GLY A 37 5.90 -8.53 -9.97
N ALA A 38 5.31 -7.52 -9.31
CA ALA A 38 5.26 -7.47 -7.86
C ALA A 38 4.41 -8.65 -7.35
N ASP A 39 4.94 -9.43 -6.40
CA ASP A 39 4.24 -10.61 -5.89
C ASP A 39 3.27 -10.23 -4.76
N ARG A 40 3.71 -9.30 -3.90
CA ARG A 40 2.96 -8.88 -2.72
C ARG A 40 3.00 -7.38 -2.53
N LEU A 41 1.97 -6.87 -1.88
CA LEU A 41 1.91 -5.47 -1.49
C LEU A 41 1.36 -5.34 -0.07
N THR A 42 2.06 -4.56 0.75
CA THR A 42 1.69 -4.26 2.13
C THR A 42 1.41 -2.78 2.27
N VAL A 43 0.26 -2.45 2.87
CA VAL A 43 -0.12 -1.08 3.20
C VAL A 43 -0.40 -1.03 4.69
N TYR A 44 0.33 -0.17 5.41
CA TYR A 44 0.08 0.05 6.84
C TYR A 44 -0.98 1.14 7.04
N GLN A 45 -2.00 0.81 7.81
CA GLN A 45 -2.88 1.78 8.41
C GLN A 45 -2.28 2.18 9.76
N GLU A 46 -1.68 3.36 9.79
CA GLU A 46 -0.98 3.87 10.98
C GLU A 46 -1.92 4.15 12.15
N ILE A 47 -3.21 4.43 11.93
CA ILE A 47 -4.21 4.62 13.00
C ILE A 47 -5.59 4.18 12.51
N TYR A 48 -6.29 3.35 13.27
CA TYR A 48 -7.67 2.90 12.95
C TYR A 48 -8.75 3.78 13.59
N ASN A 49 -8.42 4.48 14.67
CA ASN A 49 -9.37 5.36 15.34
C ASN A 49 -9.54 6.66 14.53
N GLU A 50 -10.74 6.85 13.98
CA GLU A 50 -11.11 8.03 13.20
C GLU A 50 -10.96 9.36 13.95
N GLU A 51 -11.31 9.40 15.24
CA GLU A 51 -11.22 10.61 16.04
C GLU A 51 -9.76 10.99 16.27
N LEU A 52 -8.91 10.02 16.57
CA LEU A 52 -7.49 10.23 16.74
C LEU A 52 -6.79 10.61 15.43
N TYR A 53 -7.24 10.03 14.30
CA TYR A 53 -6.73 10.37 12.99
C TYR A 53 -6.92 11.86 12.68
N LYS A 54 -8.09 12.42 13.03
CA LYS A 54 -8.41 13.85 12.85
C LYS A 54 -7.53 14.78 13.69
N LEU A 55 -6.98 14.28 14.81
CA LEU A 55 -6.12 15.05 15.71
C LEU A 55 -4.65 15.06 15.26
N LEU A 56 -4.27 14.25 14.27
CA LEU A 56 -2.90 14.22 13.80
C LEU A 56 -2.55 15.43 12.92
N PRO A 57 -1.31 15.94 13.01
CA PRO A 57 -0.80 16.92 12.05
C PRO A 57 -0.88 16.38 10.62
N TYR A 58 -1.18 17.25 9.65
CA TYR A 58 -1.34 16.94 8.22
C TYR A 58 -0.20 16.07 7.64
N GLU A 59 1.03 16.26 8.13
CA GLU A 59 2.22 15.50 7.71
C GLU A 59 2.12 13.99 8.00
N ARG A 60 1.33 13.59 9.02
CA ARG A 60 1.02 12.19 9.34
C ARG A 60 -0.28 11.70 8.70
N CYS A 61 -1.17 12.60 8.28
CA CYS A 61 -2.38 12.28 7.51
C CYS A 61 -2.10 12.31 6.00
N LYS A 62 -1.23 11.43 5.50
CA LYS A 62 -0.82 11.47 4.08
C LYS A 62 -1.93 11.10 3.09
N VAL A 63 -2.97 10.37 3.52
CA VAL A 63 -4.16 10.03 2.72
C VAL A 63 -5.35 9.94 3.67
N GLY A 64 -6.47 10.61 3.40
CA GLY A 64 -7.64 10.56 4.31
C GLY A 64 -8.04 9.12 4.66
N LEU A 65 -8.39 8.86 5.93
CA LEU A 65 -8.61 7.50 6.44
C LEU A 65 -9.54 6.66 5.55
N GLN A 66 -10.67 7.26 5.15
CA GLN A 66 -11.67 6.60 4.32
C GLN A 66 -11.16 6.28 2.90
N ILE A 67 -10.30 7.15 2.35
CA ILE A 67 -9.63 6.95 1.06
C ILE A 67 -8.60 5.81 1.19
N SER A 68 -7.81 5.81 2.28
CA SER A 68 -6.85 4.75 2.59
C SER A 68 -7.53 3.38 2.67
N PHE A 69 -8.61 3.28 3.46
CA PHE A 69 -9.38 2.04 3.58
C PHE A 69 -10.03 1.61 2.27
N GLY A 70 -10.65 2.53 1.52
CA GLY A 70 -11.26 2.22 0.22
C GLY A 70 -10.24 1.67 -0.77
N ASN A 71 -9.13 2.38 -0.90
CA ASN A 71 -7.99 1.99 -1.74
C ASN A 71 -7.40 0.63 -1.31
N MET A 72 -7.30 0.35 -0.01
CA MET A 72 -6.87 -0.97 0.47
C MET A 72 -7.87 -2.10 0.11
N GLN A 73 -9.18 -1.81 0.06
CA GLN A 73 -10.16 -2.80 -0.40
C GLN A 73 -10.04 -3.05 -1.90
N GLU A 74 -9.76 -2.02 -2.70
CA GLU A 74 -9.49 -2.16 -4.13
C GLU A 74 -8.23 -2.98 -4.40
N GLY A 75 -7.17 -2.77 -3.60
CA GLY A 75 -5.94 -3.57 -3.67
C GLY A 75 -6.18 -5.06 -3.43
N ARG A 76 -7.12 -5.43 -2.56
CA ARG A 76 -7.56 -6.83 -2.36
C ARG A 76 -8.21 -7.47 -3.60
N GLN A 77 -8.70 -6.66 -4.53
CA GLN A 77 -9.28 -7.12 -5.80
C GLN A 77 -8.25 -7.11 -6.94
N SER A 78 -6.99 -6.73 -6.67
CA SER A 78 -5.92 -6.80 -7.66
C SER A 78 -5.39 -8.23 -7.81
N GLU A 79 -4.72 -8.50 -8.94
CA GLU A 79 -4.14 -9.82 -9.27
C GLU A 79 -2.87 -10.15 -8.44
N LEU A 80 -2.57 -9.38 -7.39
CA LEU A 80 -1.46 -9.64 -6.47
C LEU A 80 -1.66 -10.97 -5.73
N LYS A 81 -0.57 -11.71 -5.50
CA LYS A 81 -0.63 -13.01 -4.79
C LYS A 81 -0.99 -12.83 -3.32
N GLU A 82 -0.60 -11.72 -2.70
CA GLU A 82 -0.98 -11.38 -1.33
C GLU A 82 -1.02 -9.85 -1.14
N PHE A 83 -2.09 -9.35 -0.50
CA PHE A 83 -2.25 -7.96 -0.11
C PHE A 83 -2.48 -7.86 1.40
N LYS A 84 -1.57 -7.21 2.14
CA LYS A 84 -1.67 -7.07 3.60
C LYS A 84 -2.01 -5.65 4.00
N CYS A 85 -3.09 -5.51 4.79
CA CYS A 85 -3.40 -4.30 5.53
C CYS A 85 -2.97 -4.52 6.98
N CYS A 86 -1.95 -3.79 7.43
CA CYS A 86 -1.39 -3.97 8.76
C CYS A 86 -1.67 -2.74 9.62
N GLY A 87 -1.94 -2.96 10.90
CA GLY A 87 -2.25 -1.87 11.81
C GLY A 87 -1.17 -1.55 12.81
N ALA A 88 -0.73 -0.29 12.82
CA ALA A 88 0.23 0.18 13.80
C ALA A 88 -0.54 0.91 14.92
N ALA A 89 -0.81 0.25 16.04
CA ALA A 89 -1.35 0.96 17.20
C ALA A 89 -0.21 1.67 17.95
N TRP A 90 0.10 2.91 17.58
CA TRP A 90 1.01 3.76 18.37
C TRP A 90 0.26 4.95 18.95
N VAL A 91 -0.42 4.68 20.06
CA VAL A 91 -0.90 5.70 20.99
C VAL A 91 -0.53 5.18 22.36
N LYS A 92 0.49 5.78 22.97
CA LYS A 92 0.74 5.62 24.41
C LYS A 92 -0.30 6.42 25.18
#